data_AF-T0ILC4-F1
#
_entry.id   AF-T0ILC4-F1
#
_cell.length_a   1.000
_cell.length_b   1.000
_cell.length_c   1.000
_cell.angle_alpha   90.00
_cell.angle_beta   90.00
_cell.angle_gamma   90.00
#
_symmetry.space_group_name_H-M   'P 1'
#
loop_
_entity.id
_entity.type
_entity.pdbx_description
1 polymer ?
#
loop_
_entity_poly.entity_id
_entity_poly.type
_entity_poly.pdbx_seq_one_letter_code
_entity_poly.pdbx_strand_id
1 'polypeptide(L)'
;MNEQDMRPSSPPIGSPGGTGNGRDDNIVSLMRDLANQGSHLAEQQLALFKAEVRESATSVKAAVGAMAGAAVVGIAGLGVLLMGLAYLLADVIDHLGLATLIVGLVTLVAAYILYKGAAAKLRASELAPERSQHSLERTPAALRGDLTSEHKL
;
A
#
# COMPACT_ATOMS: atom_id res chain seq x y z
N MET A 1 37.73 62.34 58.59
CA MET A 1 36.97 61.59 59.61
C MET A 1 35.50 61.97 59.52
N ASN A 2 34.64 61.03 59.10
CA ASN A 2 33.47 60.64 59.89
C ASN A 2 32.89 59.33 59.34
N GLU A 3 33.03 58.29 60.15
CA GLU A 3 32.43 56.99 59.99
C GLU A 3 30.97 57.08 60.47
N GLN A 4 30.00 56.93 59.57
CA GLN A 4 28.61 56.63 59.92
C GLN A 4 28.03 55.61 58.94
N ASP A 5 28.28 54.34 59.28
CA ASP A 5 27.21 53.42 59.64
C ASP A 5 26.00 53.36 58.69
N MET A 6 26.08 52.51 57.66
CA MET A 6 24.93 51.67 57.32
C MET A 6 25.39 50.41 56.59
N ARG A 7 25.37 49.31 57.34
CA ARG A 7 25.57 47.94 56.87
C ARG A 7 24.61 47.58 55.73
N PRO A 8 24.95 46.61 54.87
CA PRO A 8 24.07 46.11 53.82
C PRO A 8 22.80 45.50 54.43
N SER A 9 21.63 46.06 54.10
CA SER A 9 20.36 45.38 54.32
C SER A 9 20.18 44.34 53.22
N SER A 10 20.68 43.13 53.47
CA SER A 10 20.33 41.94 52.70
C SER A 10 18.81 41.77 52.73
N PRO A 11 18.11 41.72 51.58
CA PRO A 11 16.72 41.34 51.58
C PRO A 11 16.59 39.90 52.14
N PRO A 12 15.53 39.60 52.89
CA PRO A 12 15.27 38.24 53.31
C PRO A 12 15.13 37.38 52.06
N ILE A 13 16.01 36.39 51.92
CA ILE A 13 15.79 35.26 51.02
C ILE A 13 14.63 34.48 51.65
N GLY A 14 13.42 34.93 51.37
CA GLY A 14 12.22 34.13 51.48
C GLY A 14 12.29 33.10 50.37
N SER A 15 12.93 31.96 50.65
CA SER A 15 12.69 30.75 49.90
C SER A 15 11.20 30.45 49.99
N PRO A 16 10.42 30.47 48.89
CA PRO A 16 9.17 29.76 48.88
C PRO A 16 9.56 28.29 49.01
N GLY A 17 9.30 27.72 50.19
CA GLY A 17 9.22 26.28 50.35
C GLY A 17 8.15 25.77 49.38
N GLY A 18 8.62 25.32 48.22
CA GLY A 18 7.87 24.59 47.20
C GLY A 18 8.63 23.31 46.87
N THR A 19 8.95 22.53 47.90
CA THR A 19 9.37 21.14 47.74
C THR A 19 8.20 20.35 47.17
N GLY A 20 8.28 19.95 45.89
CA GLY A 20 7.50 18.83 45.37
C GLY A 20 6.59 19.03 44.16
N ASN A 21 6.81 20.01 43.27
CA ASN A 21 6.03 20.07 42.00
C ASN A 21 6.87 20.29 40.73
N GLY A 22 7.96 21.07 40.79
CA GLY A 22 8.71 21.43 39.57
C GLY A 22 9.48 20.30 38.89
N ARG A 23 9.82 19.21 39.60
CA ARG A 23 10.52 18.05 38.99
C ARG A 23 9.55 17.14 38.25
N ASP A 24 8.34 16.99 38.78
CA ASP A 24 7.27 16.23 38.16
C ASP A 24 6.69 17.00 36.96
N ASP A 25 6.58 18.34 37.05
CA ASP A 25 6.21 19.21 35.93
C ASP A 25 7.20 19.11 34.74
N ASN A 26 8.50 18.94 35.01
CA ASN A 26 9.52 18.79 33.98
C ASN A 26 9.50 17.42 33.29
N ILE A 27 9.15 16.35 33.99
CA ILE A 27 9.01 15.01 33.39
C ILE A 27 7.74 14.96 32.53
N VAL A 28 6.66 15.57 33.02
CA VAL A 28 5.39 15.69 32.29
C VAL A 28 5.56 16.53 31.02
N SER A 29 6.34 17.62 31.06
CA SER A 29 6.60 18.45 29.87
C SER A 29 7.42 17.72 28.80
N LEU A 30 8.44 16.96 29.19
CA LEU A 30 9.26 16.16 28.25
C LEU A 30 8.48 15.01 27.60
N MET A 31 7.61 14.33 28.35
CA MET A 31 6.72 13.31 27.79
C MET A 31 5.73 13.92 26.79
N ARG A 32 5.26 15.14 27.07
CA ARG A 32 4.35 15.87 26.19
C ARG A 32 5.05 16.33 24.91
N ASP A 33 6.29 16.78 25.01
CA ASP A 33 7.11 17.15 23.85
C ASP A 33 7.47 15.93 23.00
N LEU A 34 7.78 14.78 23.60
CA LEU A 34 8.04 13.54 22.86
C LEU A 34 6.77 13.01 22.17
N ALA A 35 5.62 13.06 22.85
CA ALA A 35 4.34 12.70 22.26
C ALA A 35 3.95 13.65 21.10
N ASN A 36 4.19 14.96 21.25
CA ASN A 36 3.97 15.93 20.19
C ASN A 36 4.92 15.75 19.00
N GLN A 37 6.21 15.48 19.24
CA GLN A 37 7.19 15.22 18.18
C GLN A 37 6.92 13.90 17.45
N GLY A 38 6.55 12.84 18.19
CA GLY A 38 6.13 11.56 17.63
C GLY A 38 4.84 11.67 16.80
N SER A 39 3.88 12.47 17.26
CA SER A 39 2.64 12.76 16.51
C SER A 39 2.94 13.51 15.21
N HIS A 40 3.83 14.50 15.26
CA HIS A 40 4.25 15.27 14.08
C HIS A 40 4.96 14.40 13.03
N LEU A 41 5.77 13.42 13.46
CA LEU A 41 6.44 12.47 12.54
C LEU A 41 5.47 11.43 11.96
N ALA A 42 4.51 10.96 12.76
CA ALA A 42 3.46 10.05 12.32
C ALA A 42 2.53 10.72 11.28
N GLU A 43 2.16 11.97 11.49
CA GLU A 43 1.39 12.77 10.53
C GLU A 43 2.12 12.93 9.19
N GLN A 44 3.43 13.15 9.21
CA GLN A 44 4.26 13.25 8.01
C GLN A 44 4.34 11.92 7.25
N GLN A 45 4.60 10.82 7.95
CA GLN A 45 4.63 9.49 7.32
C GLN A 45 3.26 9.09 6.77
N LEU A 46 2.17 9.46 7.45
CA LEU A 46 0.82 9.25 6.96
C LEU A 46 0.53 10.11 5.72
N ALA A 47 0.97 11.37 5.70
CA ALA A 47 0.86 12.23 4.54
C ALA A 47 1.64 11.68 3.35
N LEU A 48 2.84 11.14 3.58
CA LEU A 48 3.67 10.50 2.56
C LEU A 48 3.03 9.21 2.04
N PHE A 49 2.59 8.32 2.94
CA PHE A 49 1.88 7.09 2.59
C PHE A 49 0.61 7.39 1.80
N LYS A 50 -0.17 8.40 2.21
CA LYS A 50 -1.36 8.83 1.47
C LYS A 50 -1.00 9.37 0.09
N ALA A 51 0.11 10.09 -0.05
CA ALA A 51 0.60 10.55 -1.35
C ALA A 51 1.02 9.36 -2.24
N GLU A 52 1.75 8.38 -1.71
CA GLU A 52 2.21 7.21 -2.45
C GLU A 52 1.05 6.28 -2.85
N VAL A 53 0.08 6.08 -1.97
CA VAL A 53 -1.16 5.36 -2.31
C VAL A 53 -1.95 6.10 -3.39
N ARG A 54 -2.02 7.44 -3.34
CA ARG A 54 -2.70 8.23 -4.38
C ARG A 54 -1.97 8.16 -5.71
N GLU A 55 -0.65 8.24 -5.71
CA GLU A 55 0.19 8.11 -6.90
C GLU A 55 0.04 6.71 -7.50
N SER A 56 0.15 5.66 -6.68
CA SER A 56 -0.09 4.27 -7.05
C SER A 56 -1.51 4.05 -7.61
N ALA A 57 -2.52 4.64 -6.98
CA ALA A 57 -3.90 4.57 -7.49
C ALA A 57 -4.05 5.29 -8.83
N THR A 58 -3.34 6.39 -9.04
CA THR A 58 -3.38 7.18 -10.28
C THR A 58 -2.67 6.43 -11.41
N SER A 59 -1.51 5.84 -11.14
CA SER A 59 -0.78 5.02 -12.12
C SER A 59 -1.56 3.77 -12.51
N VAL A 60 -2.18 3.07 -11.55
CA VAL A 60 -3.08 1.94 -11.83
C VAL A 60 -4.29 2.39 -12.66
N LYS A 61 -4.91 3.53 -12.36
CA LYS A 61 -6.02 4.07 -13.17
C LYS A 61 -5.58 4.38 -14.60
N ALA A 62 -4.42 5.01 -14.78
CA ALA A 62 -3.87 5.31 -16.09
C ALA A 62 -3.57 4.02 -16.88
N ALA A 63 -2.98 3.01 -16.23
CA ALA A 63 -2.72 1.71 -16.83
C ALA A 63 -4.00 0.99 -17.24
N VAL A 64 -5.01 0.95 -16.37
CA VAL A 64 -6.33 0.37 -16.68
C VAL A 64 -7.01 1.12 -17.84
N GLY A 65 -6.94 2.45 -17.85
CA GLY A 65 -7.47 3.27 -18.96
C GLY A 65 -6.79 2.97 -20.29
N ALA A 66 -5.45 2.90 -20.30
CA ALA A 66 -4.69 2.55 -21.50
C ALA A 66 -4.99 1.13 -21.99
N MET A 67 -5.10 0.16 -21.07
CA MET A 67 -5.47 -1.23 -21.39
C MET A 67 -6.88 -1.31 -22.00
N ALA A 68 -7.85 -0.57 -21.45
CA ALA A 68 -9.19 -0.50 -22.01
C ALA A 68 -9.19 0.11 -23.42
N GLY A 69 -8.46 1.21 -23.64
CA GLY A 69 -8.32 1.82 -24.96
C GLY A 69 -7.67 0.86 -25.98
N ALA A 70 -6.58 0.19 -25.59
CA ALA A 70 -5.93 -0.81 -26.41
C ALA A 70 -6.84 -2.01 -26.71
N ALA A 71 -7.67 -2.44 -25.75
CA ALA A 71 -8.65 -3.50 -25.99
C ALA A 71 -9.71 -3.10 -27.02
N VAL A 72 -10.24 -1.86 -26.95
CA VAL A 72 -11.21 -1.36 -27.93
C VAL A 72 -10.60 -1.33 -29.34
N VAL A 73 -9.42 -0.73 -29.49
CA VAL A 73 -8.72 -0.65 -30.78
C VAL A 73 -8.35 -2.06 -31.27
N GLY A 74 -7.89 -2.93 -30.38
CA GLY A 74 -7.55 -4.31 -30.68
C GLY A 74 -8.75 -5.13 -31.17
N ILE A 75 -9.92 -5.00 -30.53
CA ILE A 75 -11.16 -5.67 -30.96
C ILE A 75 -11.61 -5.16 -32.33
N ALA A 76 -11.61 -3.83 -32.54
CA ALA A 76 -11.99 -3.24 -33.82
C ALA A 76 -11.03 -3.66 -34.95
N GLY A 77 -9.72 -3.57 -34.70
CA GLY A 77 -8.68 -3.98 -35.66
C GLY A 77 -8.71 -5.48 -35.95
N LEU A 78 -8.94 -6.32 -34.94
CA LEU A 78 -9.10 -7.76 -35.12
C LEU A 78 -10.28 -8.07 -36.05
N GLY A 79 -11.42 -7.40 -35.89
CA GLY A 79 -12.57 -7.56 -36.79
C GLY A 79 -12.22 -7.24 -38.24
N VAL A 80 -11.50 -6.14 -38.48
CA VAL A 80 -11.04 -5.75 -39.82
C VAL A 80 -10.07 -6.79 -40.39
N LEU A 81 -9.11 -7.27 -39.60
CA LEU A 81 -8.16 -8.32 -40.02
C LEU A 81 -8.85 -9.63 -40.36
N LEU A 82 -9.79 -10.09 -39.52
CA LEU A 82 -10.54 -11.32 -39.76
C LEU A 82 -11.38 -11.22 -41.03
N MET A 83 -12.00 -10.07 -41.28
CA MET A 83 -12.73 -9.85 -42.53
C MET A 83 -11.77 -9.86 -43.73
N GLY A 84 -10.60 -9.21 -43.62
CA GLY A 84 -9.56 -9.26 -44.65
C GLY A 84 -9.08 -10.69 -44.93
N LEU A 85 -8.86 -11.50 -43.89
CA LEU A 85 -8.53 -12.92 -44.00
C LEU A 85 -9.64 -13.71 -44.70
N ALA A 86 -10.90 -13.43 -44.37
CA ALA A 86 -12.03 -14.09 -45.01
C ALA A 86 -12.11 -13.75 -46.51
N TYR A 87 -11.87 -12.49 -46.89
CA TYR A 87 -11.78 -12.11 -48.31
C TYR A 87 -10.60 -12.77 -49.01
N LEU A 88 -9.42 -12.80 -48.38
CA LEU A 88 -8.24 -13.44 -48.94
C LEU A 88 -8.45 -14.94 -49.15
N LEU A 89 -9.07 -15.62 -48.18
CA LEU A 89 -9.39 -17.03 -48.30
C LEU A 89 -10.50 -17.27 -49.33
N ALA A 90 -11.47 -16.36 -49.42
CA ALA A 90 -12.55 -16.43 -50.41
C ALA A 90 -12.03 -16.39 -51.85
N ASP A 91 -10.97 -15.62 -52.12
CA ASP A 91 -10.30 -15.56 -53.43
C ASP A 91 -9.63 -16.88 -53.82
N VAL A 92 -9.22 -17.68 -52.83
CA VAL A 92 -8.59 -18.99 -53.06
C VAL A 92 -9.62 -20.10 -53.29
N ILE A 93 -10.79 -20.01 -52.64
CA ILE A 93 -11.82 -21.06 -52.66
C ILE A 93 -13.07 -20.67 -53.47
N ASP A 94 -13.07 -19.49 -54.11
CA ASP A 94 -14.16 -18.88 -54.88
C ASP A 94 -15.52 -18.82 -54.13
N HIS A 95 -15.50 -18.83 -52.79
CA HIS A 95 -16.73 -18.88 -51.99
C HIS A 95 -16.61 -18.13 -50.67
N LEU A 96 -17.11 -16.88 -50.65
CA LEU A 96 -17.03 -16.01 -49.47
C LEU A 96 -17.71 -16.57 -48.22
N GLY A 97 -18.89 -17.20 -48.36
CA GLY A 97 -19.61 -17.76 -47.22
C GLY A 97 -18.89 -18.90 -46.49
N LEU A 98 -18.17 -19.76 -47.21
CA LEU A 98 -17.38 -20.83 -46.60
C LEU A 98 -16.09 -20.29 -46.00
N ALA A 99 -15.47 -19.31 -46.66
CA ALA A 99 -14.25 -18.67 -46.16
C ALA A 99 -14.50 -17.96 -44.81
N THR A 100 -15.58 -17.18 -44.70
CA THR A 100 -15.95 -16.50 -43.45
C THR A 100 -16.26 -17.51 -42.33
N LEU A 101 -16.93 -18.62 -42.65
CA LEU A 101 -17.21 -19.69 -41.67
C LEU A 101 -15.92 -20.35 -41.16
N ILE A 102 -14.99 -20.68 -42.06
CA ILE A 102 -13.70 -21.30 -41.70
C ILE A 102 -12.88 -20.35 -40.83
N VAL A 103 -12.71 -19.09 -41.25
CA VAL A 103 -11.96 -18.09 -40.47
C VAL A 103 -12.61 -17.86 -39.11
N GLY A 104 -13.95 -17.77 -39.06
CA GLY A 104 -14.70 -17.65 -37.81
C GLY A 104 -14.48 -18.84 -36.87
N LEU A 105 -14.52 -20.07 -37.41
CA LEU A 105 -14.30 -21.28 -36.62
C LEU A 105 -12.88 -21.34 -36.05
N VAL A 106 -11.87 -21.06 -36.87
CA VAL A 106 -10.46 -21.03 -36.43
C VAL A 106 -10.27 -19.96 -35.34
N THR A 107 -10.89 -18.79 -35.52
CA THR A 107 -10.84 -17.71 -34.53
C THR A 107 -11.49 -18.12 -33.21
N LEU A 108 -12.63 -18.81 -33.24
CA LEU A 108 -13.29 -19.33 -32.02
C LEU A 108 -12.41 -20.32 -31.27
N VAL A 109 -11.71 -21.21 -31.99
CA VAL A 109 -10.75 -22.15 -31.37
C VAL A 109 -9.61 -21.39 -30.71
N ALA A 110 -9.03 -20.40 -31.41
CA ALA A 110 -7.98 -19.56 -30.84
C ALA A 110 -8.46 -18.80 -29.59
N ALA A 111 -9.65 -18.20 -29.65
CA ALA A 111 -10.26 -17.49 -28.52
C ALA A 111 -10.49 -18.40 -27.32
N TYR A 112 -10.93 -19.64 -27.52
CA TYR A 112 -11.10 -20.62 -26.46
C TYR A 112 -9.77 -20.98 -25.76
N ILE A 113 -8.69 -21.19 -26.53
CA ILE A 113 -7.35 -21.46 -25.99
C ILE A 113 -6.85 -20.28 -25.15
N LEU A 114 -6.99 -19.05 -25.67
CA LEU A 114 -6.62 -17.83 -24.96
C LEU A 114 -7.41 -17.66 -23.67
N TYR A 115 -8.72 -17.91 -23.71
CA TYR A 115 -9.59 -17.85 -22.53
C TYR A 115 -9.13 -18.84 -21.45
N LYS A 116 -8.80 -20.09 -21.83
CA LYS A 116 -8.30 -21.09 -20.88
C LYS A 116 -6.97 -20.67 -20.26
N GLY A 117 -6.05 -20.12 -21.05
CA GLY A 117 -4.79 -19.59 -20.55
C GLY A 117 -4.98 -18.42 -19.57
N ALA A 118 -5.86 -17.47 -19.91
CA ALA A 118 -6.19 -16.35 -19.04
C ALA A 118 -6.86 -16.80 -17.74
N ALA A 119 -7.86 -17.68 -17.82
CA ALA A 119 -8.55 -18.23 -16.66
C ALA A 119 -7.60 -19.01 -15.73
N ALA A 120 -6.64 -19.74 -16.29
CA ALA A 120 -5.63 -20.43 -15.50
C ALA A 120 -4.72 -19.46 -14.73
N LYS A 121 -4.30 -18.35 -15.36
CA LYS A 121 -3.50 -17.31 -14.70
C LYS A 121 -4.25 -16.58 -13.59
N LEU A 122 -5.52 -16.27 -13.81
CA LEU A 122 -6.36 -15.62 -12.79
C LEU A 122 -6.56 -16.54 -11.58
N ARG A 123 -6.81 -17.83 -11.80
CA ARG A 123 -6.90 -18.83 -10.72
C ARG A 123 -5.58 -18.97 -9.95
N ALA A 124 -4.44 -18.93 -10.63
CA ALA A 124 -3.13 -18.98 -9.96
C ALA A 124 -2.88 -17.73 -9.08
N SER A 125 -3.32 -16.55 -9.52
CA SER A 125 -3.22 -15.31 -8.75
C SER A 125 -4.21 -15.24 -7.57
N GLU A 126 -5.35 -15.94 -7.64
CA GLU A 126 -6.35 -16.00 -6.57
C GLU A 126 -6.10 -17.12 -5.53
N LEU A 127 -5.25 -18.13 -5.80
CA LEU A 127 -5.18 -19.35 -4.97
C LEU A 127 -3.79 -19.84 -4.48
N ALA A 128 -2.70 -19.07 -4.54
CA ALA A 128 -1.47 -19.56 -3.88
C ALA A 128 -0.57 -18.47 -3.31
N PRO A 129 -0.79 -18.13 -2.03
CA PRO A 129 0.27 -18.33 -1.07
C PRO A 129 0.01 -19.66 -0.37
N GLU A 130 0.27 -20.77 -1.07
CA GLU A 130 0.28 -22.14 -0.51
C GLU A 130 1.25 -22.27 0.68
N ARG A 131 2.11 -21.26 0.91
CA ARG A 131 3.00 -21.17 2.08
C ARG A 131 2.46 -20.34 3.25
N SER A 132 1.41 -19.52 3.07
CA SER A 132 0.90 -18.66 4.16
C SER A 132 -0.25 -19.27 4.95
N GLN A 133 -0.96 -20.29 4.45
CA GLN A 133 -1.93 -21.00 5.29
C GLN A 133 -1.23 -21.75 6.44
N HIS A 134 -0.07 -22.33 6.17
CA HIS A 134 0.69 -23.08 7.18
C HIS A 134 1.45 -22.18 8.19
N SER A 135 1.60 -20.89 7.90
CA SER A 135 2.30 -19.92 8.76
C SER A 135 1.37 -19.19 9.74
N LEU A 136 0.07 -19.09 9.42
CA LEU A 136 -0.92 -18.45 10.30
C LEU A 136 -1.38 -19.38 11.43
N GLU A 137 -1.43 -20.69 11.20
CA GLU A 137 -1.78 -21.66 12.25
C GLU A 137 -0.65 -21.90 13.25
N ARG A 138 0.59 -21.49 12.94
CA ARG A 138 1.80 -21.82 13.72
C ARG A 138 2.34 -20.70 14.62
N THR A 139 1.65 -19.56 14.73
CA THR A 139 2.08 -18.49 15.65
C THR A 139 1.21 -18.36 16.92
N PRO A 140 1.11 -19.40 17.78
CA PRO A 140 0.73 -19.20 19.18
C PRO A 140 1.92 -19.28 20.17
N ALA A 141 3.14 -19.61 19.71
CA ALA A 141 4.28 -19.76 20.62
C ALA A 141 5.03 -18.45 20.92
N ALA A 142 5.12 -17.53 19.96
CA ALA A 142 5.86 -16.27 20.14
C ALA A 142 5.11 -15.22 20.98
N LEU A 143 3.78 -15.25 21.02
CA LEU A 143 2.99 -14.36 21.89
C LEU A 143 2.85 -14.86 23.34
N ARG A 144 3.26 -16.10 23.62
CA ARG A 144 3.11 -16.73 24.95
C ARG A 144 4.44 -16.87 25.71
N GLY A 145 5.55 -16.46 25.09
CA GLY A 145 6.91 -16.73 25.56
C GLY A 145 7.53 -15.70 26.51
N ASP A 146 6.88 -14.58 26.84
CA ASP A 146 7.51 -13.51 27.63
C ASP A 146 6.75 -13.12 28.91
N LEU A 147 6.00 -14.05 29.51
CA LEU A 147 5.33 -13.83 30.81
C LEU A 147 5.84 -14.76 31.93
N THR A 148 6.99 -15.44 31.75
CA THR A 148 7.54 -16.36 32.78
C THR A 148 9.02 -16.15 33.11
N SER A 149 9.61 -15.01 32.79
CA SER A 149 10.82 -14.55 33.49
C SER A 149 10.45 -13.84 34.80
N GLU A 150 9.71 -14.54 35.66
CA GLU A 150 9.49 -14.17 37.06
C GLU A 150 10.30 -15.12 37.94
N HIS A 151 11.37 -14.55 38.50
CA HIS A 151 11.79 -14.70 39.88
C HIS A 151 11.98 -16.11 40.48
N LYS A 152 13.25 -16.50 40.61
CA LYS A 152 13.79 -17.34 41.70
C LYS A 152 15.25 -16.91 41.87
N LEU A 153 15.59 -16.03 42.83
CA LEU A 153 15.91 -16.36 44.23
C LEU A 153 16.46 -17.77 44.41
#